data_AF-A0A3N5XUM5-F1
#
_entry.id   AF-A0A3N5XUM5-F1
#
_cell.length_a   1.000
_cell.length_b   1.000
_cell.length_c   1.000
_cell.angle_alpha   90.00
_cell.angle_beta   90.00
_cell.angle_gamma   90.00
#
_symmetry.space_group_name_H-M   'P 1'
#
loop_
_entity.id
_entity.type
_entity.pdbx_description
1 polymer ?
#
loop_
_entity_poly.entity_id
_entity_poly.type
_entity_poly.pdbx_seq_one_letter_code
_entity_poly.pdbx_strand_id
1 'polypeptide(L)' 'MRSVPDARKEYEQRKFLKLTPLDRMKLMHGIMSEIIGLRARAESVSEHEVYTRYLRDNPRHYQKLPG' A
#
# COMPACT_ATOMS: atom_id res chain seq x y z
N MET A 1 25.48 -13.78 14.42
CA MET A 1 24.19 -13.49 15.10
C MET A 1 23.26 -12.90 14.05
N ARG A 2 22.07 -13.49 13.81
CA ARG A 2 21.06 -12.84 12.95
C ARG A 2 20.58 -11.58 13.67
N SER A 3 20.51 -10.47 12.96
CA SER A 3 20.06 -9.20 13.55
C SER A 3 18.58 -9.33 13.94
N VAL A 4 18.16 -8.78 15.09
CA VAL A 4 16.75 -8.77 15.52
C VAL A 4 15.79 -8.23 14.43
N PRO A 5 16.15 -7.23 13.59
CA PRO A 5 15.35 -6.81 12.43
C PRO A 5 15.00 -7.95 11.46
N ASP A 6 15.90 -8.90 11.23
CA ASP A 6 15.67 -10.01 10.30
C ASP A 6 14.60 -10.97 10.80
N ALA A 7 14.60 -11.27 12.11
CA ALA A 7 13.62 -12.19 12.70
C ALA A 7 12.18 -11.65 12.61
N ARG A 8 11.98 -10.35 12.86
CA ARG A 8 10.66 -9.72 12.74
C ARG A 8 10.19 -9.66 11.29
N LYS A 9 11.08 -9.33 10.36
CA LYS A 9 10.78 -9.32 8.92
C LYS A 9 10.37 -10.71 8.42
N GLU A 10 11.13 -11.74 8.79
CA GLU A 10 10.79 -13.13 8.48
C GLU A 10 9.43 -13.54 9.07
N TYR A 11 9.12 -13.13 10.30
CA TYR A 11 7.85 -13.43 10.95
C TYR A 11 6.65 -12.82 10.20
N GLU A 12 6.71 -11.53 9.89
CA GLU A 12 5.63 -10.84 9.17
C GLU A 12 5.46 -11.40 7.75
N GLN A 13 6.57 -11.73 7.07
CA GLN A 13 6.51 -12.37 5.77
C GLN A 13 5.81 -13.74 5.84
N ARG A 14 6.16 -14.58 6.81
CA ARG A 14 5.50 -15.88 7.00
C ARG A 14 4.02 -15.72 7.35
N LYS A 15 3.68 -14.72 8.17
CA LYS A 15 2.29 -14.39 8.52
C LYS A 15 1.49 -13.99 7.28
N PHE A 16 2.04 -13.11 6.44
CA PHE A 16 1.44 -12.70 5.18
C PHE A 16 1.24 -13.89 4.22
N LEU A 17 2.24 -14.76 4.09
CA LEU A 17 2.17 -15.92 3.22
C LEU A 17 1.17 -16.98 3.71
N LYS A 18 0.77 -16.97 4.98
CA LYS A 18 -0.29 -17.85 5.50
C LYS A 18 -1.71 -17.34 5.18
N LEU A 19 -1.87 -16.07 4.80
CA LEU A 19 -3.16 -15.50 4.44
C LEU A 19 -3.67 -16.08 3.12
N THR A 20 -5.00 -16.16 2.98
CA THR A 20 -5.64 -16.46 1.70
C THR A 20 -5.35 -15.33 0.70
N PRO A 21 -5.43 -15.59 -0.63
CA PRO A 21 -5.25 -14.53 -1.62
C PRO A 21 -6.15 -13.31 -1.39
N LEU A 22 -7.41 -13.53 -0.99
CA LEU A 22 -8.34 -12.46 -0.68
C LEU A 22 -7.90 -11.62 0.53
N ASP A 23 -7.48 -12.28 1.60
CA ASP A 23 -7.04 -11.58 2.82
C ASP A 23 -5.73 -10.81 2.59
N ARG A 24 -4.84 -11.33 1.74
CA ARG A 24 -3.65 -10.59 1.30
C ARG A 24 -4.04 -9.32 0.57
N MET A 25 -5.00 -9.39 -0.36
CA MET A 25 -5.48 -8.20 -1.08
C MET A 25 -6.10 -7.17 -0.13
N LYS A 26 -6.94 -7.61 0.82
CA LYS A 26 -7.52 -6.73 1.84
C LYS A 26 -6.47 -6.06 2.70
N LEU A 27 -5.48 -6.82 3.17
CA LEU A 27 -4.38 -6.28 3.96
C LEU A 27 -3.57 -5.25 3.17
N MET A 28 -3.16 -5.58 1.94
CA MET A 28 -2.40 -4.67 1.09
C MET A 28 -3.20 -3.40 0.76
N HIS A 29 -4.51 -3.53 0.52
CA HIS A 29 -5.38 -2.38 0.30
C HIS A 29 -5.49 -1.50 1.55
N GLY A 30 -5.64 -2.09 2.75
CA GLY A 30 -5.66 -1.35 4.00
C GLY A 30 -4.37 -0.56 4.24
N ILE A 31 -3.21 -1.20 4.04
CA ILE A 31 -1.90 -0.55 4.15
C ILE A 31 -1.79 0.62 3.16
N MET A 32 -2.24 0.44 1.91
CA MET A 32 -2.21 1.50 0.91
C MET A 32 -3.07 2.70 1.34
N SER A 33 -4.29 2.45 1.82
CA SER A 33 -5.20 3.50 2.31
C SER A 33 -4.61 4.26 3.51
N GLU A 34 -3.95 3.57 4.44
CA GLU A 34 -3.25 4.21 5.56
C GLU A 34 -2.12 5.12 5.10
N ILE A 35 -1.31 4.67 4.13
CA ILE A 35 -0.22 5.48 3.55
C ILE A 35 -0.79 6.74 2.86
N ILE A 36 -1.87 6.59 2.10
CA ILE A 36 -2.56 7.71 1.45
C ILE A 36 -3.04 8.72 2.50
N GLY A 37 -3.71 8.27 3.56
CA GLY A 37 -4.20 9.14 4.63
C GLY A 37 -3.08 9.82 5.42
N LEU A 38 -1.93 9.15 5.62
CA LEU A 38 -0.74 9.77 6.22
C LEU A 38 -0.17 10.88 5.33
N ARG A 39 -0.03 10.64 4.02
CA ARG A 39 0.44 11.67 3.08
C ARG A 39 -0.52 12.84 2.96
N ALA A 40 -1.83 12.57 2.86
CA ALA A 40 -2.86 13.59 2.78
C ALA A 40 -2.77 14.57 3.96
N ARG A 41 -2.60 14.03 5.18
CA ARG A 41 -2.39 14.85 6.40
C ARG A 41 -1.07 15.62 6.38
N ALA A 42 0.02 14.98 5.98
CA ALA A 42 1.34 15.62 5.96
C ALA A 42 1.42 16.77 4.92
N GLU A 43 0.73 16.61 3.79
CA GLU A 43 0.71 17.58 2.69
C GLU A 43 -0.48 18.56 2.77
N SER A 44 -1.39 18.39 3.74
CA SER A 44 -2.64 19.17 3.88
C SER A 44 -3.51 19.18 2.62
N VAL A 45 -3.59 18.04 1.94
CA VAL A 45 -4.41 17.81 0.74
C VAL A 45 -5.41 16.69 0.99
N SER A 46 -6.35 16.48 0.06
CA SER A 46 -7.30 15.36 0.15
C SER A 46 -6.64 14.01 -0.17
N GLU A 47 -7.13 12.93 0.43
CA GLU A 47 -6.72 11.56 0.09
C GLU A 47 -6.94 11.23 -1.40
N HIS A 48 -8.03 11.74 -1.97
CA HIS A 48 -8.34 11.61 -3.39
C HIS A 48 -7.25 12.22 -4.27
N GLU A 49 -6.69 13.36 -3.89
CA GLU A 49 -5.62 14.01 -4.64
C GLU A 49 -4.32 13.21 -4.57
N VAL A 50 -3.94 12.71 -3.39
CA VAL A 50 -2.79 11.82 -3.23
C VAL A 50 -2.95 10.56 -4.09
N TYR A 51 -4.13 9.95 -4.06
CA TYR A 51 -4.42 8.78 -4.88
C TYR A 51 -4.36 9.08 -6.39
N THR A 52 -4.90 10.23 -6.81
CA THR A 52 -4.86 10.67 -8.22
C THR A 52 -3.43 10.90 -8.71
N ARG A 53 -2.58 11.52 -7.88
CA ARG A 53 -1.14 11.69 -8.17
C ARG A 53 -0.45 10.33 -8.31
N TYR A 54 -0.71 9.41 -7.37
CA TYR A 54 -0.18 8.04 -7.43
C TYR A 54 -0.56 7.34 -8.75
N LEU A 55 -1.82 7.44 -9.18
CA LEU A 55 -2.26 6.84 -10.45
C LEU A 55 -1.58 7.49 -11.67
N ARG A 56 -1.44 8.82 -11.67
CA ARG A 56 -0.75 9.54 -12.76
C ARG A 56 0.71 9.08 -12.91
N ASP A 57 1.38 8.87 -11.78
CA ASP A 57 2.79 8.45 -11.76
C ASP A 57 2.95 6.94 -12.01
N ASN A 58 1.84 6.17 -11.94
CA ASN A 58 1.83 4.72 -12.17
C ASN A 58 0.83 4.35 -13.29
N PRO A 59 1.18 4.61 -14.57
CA PRO A 59 0.27 4.48 -15.70
C PRO A 59 -0.26 3.05 -15.94
N ARG A 60 0.37 2.02 -15.38
CA ARG A 60 -0.15 0.64 -15.38
C ARG A 60 -1.48 0.50 -14.63
N HIS A 61 -1.77 1.41 -13.70
CA HIS A 61 -3.01 1.48 -12.92
C HIS A 61 -3.95 2.59 -13.41
N TYR A 62 -3.51 3.40 -14.37
CA TYR A 62 -4.29 4.47 -14.96
C TYR A 62 -4.58 4.14 -16.43
N GLN A 63 -5.67 3.39 -16.66
CA GLN A 63 -6.27 3.41 -17.99
C GLN A 63 -6.88 4.80 -18.19
N LYS A 64 -6.30 5.59 -19.10
CA LYS A 64 -7.01 6.75 -19.64
C LYS A 64 -8.31 6.22 -20.24
N LEU A 65 -9.42 6.39 -19.52
CA LEU A 65 -10.73 6.15 -20.09
C LEU A 65 -10.86 7.09 -21.31
N PRO A 66 -11.19 6.59 -22.50
CA PRO A 66 -11.47 7.47 -23.62
C PRO A 66 -12.69 8.31 -23.26
N GLY A 67 -12.50 9.63 -23.30
CA GLY A 67 -13.59 10.61 -23.19
C GLY A 67 -14.41 10.67 -24.46
#